data_AF-A0A5C7PUV7-F1
#
_entry.id   AF-A0A5C7PUV7-F1
#
_cell.length_a   1.000
_cell.length_b   1.000
_cell.length_c   1.000
_cell.angle_alpha   90.00
_cell.angle_beta   90.00
_cell.angle_gamma   90.00
#
_symmetry.space_group_name_H-M   'P 1'
#
loop_
_entity.id
_entity.type
_entity.pdbx_description
1 polymer ?
#
loop_
_entity_poly.entity_id
_entity_poly.type
_entity_poly.pdbx_seq_one_letter_code
_entity_poly.pdbx_strand_id
1 'polypeptide(L)'
;MGQDISIATLRSRVSALVEQESVLLTQAFELSRGGGDRRGVDALFAQVQAMQVERNSLRKQIGQVLGTQRLHEAAEVWKLGVYDYRRVVGGDPVRVHVTQGPLGLQALLPGQRDPVRIESLKGTFDGPLGADDGPPAAEREAVAQNARTPARQRKPKP
;
A
#
# COMPACT_ATOMS: atom_id res chain seq x y z
N MET A 1 14.03 -10.63 1.60
CA MET A 1 12.98 -10.88 0.58
C MET A 1 11.71 -11.26 1.32
N GLY A 2 10.80 -10.32 1.58
CA GLY A 2 9.52 -10.62 2.23
C GLY A 2 8.59 -11.26 1.20
N GLN A 3 8.11 -12.47 1.45
CA GLN A 3 7.07 -13.07 0.62
C GLN A 3 5.86 -12.13 0.61
N ASP A 4 5.48 -11.63 -0.57
CA ASP A 4 4.20 -10.95 -0.76
C ASP A 4 3.09 -12.01 -0.56
N ILE A 5 2.63 -12.18 0.68
CA ILE A 5 1.52 -13.08 0.99
C ILE A 5 0.25 -12.45 0.40
N SER A 6 -0.41 -13.17 -0.51
CA SER A 6 -1.61 -12.68 -1.17
C SER A 6 -2.75 -12.42 -0.17
N ILE A 7 -3.62 -11.47 -0.49
CA ILE A 7 -4.75 -11.14 0.37
C ILE A 7 -5.73 -12.31 0.54
N ALA A 8 -5.85 -13.15 -0.49
CA ALA A 8 -6.65 -14.37 -0.46
C ALA A 8 -6.09 -15.35 0.57
N THR A 9 -4.77 -15.49 0.64
CA THR A 9 -4.08 -16.32 1.64
C THR A 9 -4.31 -15.80 3.06
N LEU A 10 -4.23 -14.48 3.29
CA LEU A 10 -4.48 -13.89 4.61
C LEU A 10 -5.93 -14.09 5.07
N ARG A 11 -6.90 -13.85 4.16
CA ARG A 11 -8.33 -14.07 4.44
C ARG A 11 -8.65 -15.53 4.72
N SER A 12 -8.10 -16.44 3.91
CA SER A 12 -8.24 -17.89 4.12
C SER A 12 -7.74 -18.31 5.50
N ARG A 13 -6.59 -17.78 5.93
CA ARG A 13 -6.04 -18.06 7.26
C ARG A 13 -6.91 -17.52 8.40
N VAL A 14 -7.51 -16.34 8.23
CA VAL A 14 -8.49 -15.83 9.20
C VAL A 14 -9.72 -16.73 9.31
N SER A 15 -10.26 -17.21 8.18
CA SER A 15 -11.39 -18.14 8.18
C SER A 15 -11.05 -19.46 8.87
N ALA A 16 -9.88 -20.03 8.58
CA ALA A 16 -9.42 -21.27 9.22
C ALA A 16 -9.29 -21.13 10.75
N LEU A 17 -8.77 -19.99 11.24
CA LEU A 17 -8.69 -19.72 12.68
C LEU A 17 -10.07 -19.60 13.34
N VAL A 18 -11.07 -19.04 12.64
CA VAL A 18 -12.45 -18.94 13.15
C VAL A 18 -13.12 -20.31 13.23
N GLU A 19 -12.93 -21.16 12.21
CA GLU A 19 -13.43 -22.54 12.22
C GLU A 19 -12.82 -23.34 13.36
N GLN A 20 -11.49 -23.27 13.52
CA GLN A 20 -10.79 -23.98 14.58
C GLN A 20 -11.14 -23.43 15.98
N GLU A 21 -11.38 -22.12 16.15
CA GLU A 21 -11.90 -21.55 17.41
C GLU A 21 -13.26 -22.15 17.78
N SER A 22 -14.18 -22.28 16.81
CA SER A 22 -15.50 -22.88 17.02
C SER A 22 -15.40 -24.34 17.51
N VAL A 23 -14.48 -25.11 16.93
CA VAL A 23 -14.21 -26.50 17.33
C VAL A 23 -13.70 -26.57 18.77
N LEU A 24 -12.70 -25.74 19.13
CA LEU A 24 -12.11 -25.74 20.47
C LEU A 24 -13.13 -25.30 21.54
N LEU A 25 -13.97 -24.32 21.24
CA LEU A 25 -15.03 -23.89 22.14
C LEU A 25 -16.06 -25.01 22.36
N THR A 26 -16.45 -25.72 21.31
CA THR A 26 -17.35 -26.88 21.40
C THR A 26 -16.75 -27.97 22.29
N GLN A 27 -15.47 -28.31 22.08
CA GLN A 27 -14.75 -29.27 22.92
C GLN A 27 -14.66 -28.83 24.39
N ALA A 28 -14.41 -27.54 24.63
CA ALA A 28 -14.37 -26.98 25.99
C ALA A 28 -15.75 -27.08 26.67
N PHE A 29 -16.84 -26.84 25.95
CA PHE A 29 -18.20 -27.01 26.48
C PHE A 29 -18.53 -28.47 26.79
N GLU A 30 -18.13 -29.41 25.94
CA GLU A 30 -18.33 -30.85 26.18
C GLU A 30 -17.54 -31.34 27.40
N LEU A 31 -16.26 -30.95 27.51
CA LEU A 31 -15.42 -31.25 28.68
C LEU A 31 -15.97 -30.65 29.97
N SER A 32 -16.50 -29.43 29.90
CA SER A 32 -17.14 -28.76 31.04
C SER A 32 -18.43 -29.47 31.46
N ARG A 33 -19.27 -29.89 30.50
CA ARG A 33 -20.52 -30.63 30.75
C ARG A 33 -20.28 -32.04 31.30
N GLY A 34 -19.18 -32.68 30.91
CA GLY A 34 -18.74 -33.99 31.43
C GLY A 34 -18.25 -33.97 32.88
N GLY A 35 -18.09 -32.78 33.49
CA GLY A 35 -17.96 -32.64 34.93
C GLY A 35 -16.58 -32.90 35.53
N GLY A 36 -15.47 -32.43 34.94
CA GLY A 36 -14.24 -32.48 35.76
C GLY A 36 -12.91 -31.94 35.26
N ASP A 37 -12.61 -31.89 33.97
CA ASP A 37 -11.23 -31.51 33.58
C ASP A 37 -11.05 -30.00 33.43
N ARG A 38 -11.00 -29.31 34.57
CA ARG A 38 -10.78 -27.86 34.63
C ARG A 38 -9.47 -27.45 33.95
N ARG A 39 -8.42 -28.28 34.06
CA ARG A 39 -7.12 -28.00 33.42
C ARG A 39 -7.23 -28.15 31.89
N GLY A 40 -7.94 -29.17 31.41
CA GLY A 40 -8.24 -29.34 29.99
C GLY A 40 -9.06 -28.18 29.43
N VAL A 41 -10.11 -27.75 30.14
CA VAL A 41 -10.93 -26.59 29.77
C VAL A 41 -10.10 -25.31 29.73
N ASP A 42 -9.29 -25.04 30.76
CA ASP A 42 -8.43 -23.84 30.82
C ASP A 42 -7.39 -23.83 29.68
N ALA A 43 -6.82 -24.99 29.32
CA ALA A 43 -5.89 -25.13 28.21
C ALA A 43 -6.55 -24.84 26.84
N LEU A 44 -7.80 -25.26 26.65
CA LEU A 44 -8.57 -24.96 25.44
C LEU A 44 -8.91 -23.46 25.36
N PHE A 45 -9.28 -22.83 26.48
CA PHE A 45 -9.50 -21.38 26.51
C PHE A 45 -8.22 -20.57 26.25
N ALA A 46 -7.07 -21.01 26.76
CA ALA A 46 -5.78 -20.38 26.45
C ALA A 46 -5.43 -20.49 24.95
N GLN A 47 -5.72 -21.64 24.31
CA GLN A 47 -5.56 -21.79 22.87
C GLN A 47 -6.49 -20.86 22.08
N VAL A 48 -7.76 -20.75 22.48
CA VAL A 48 -8.69 -19.79 21.88
C VAL A 48 -8.15 -18.36 21.99
N GLN A 49 -7.66 -17.93 23.16
CA GLN A 49 -7.07 -16.60 23.32
C GLN A 49 -5.87 -16.36 22.38
N ALA A 50 -4.97 -17.34 22.25
CA ALA A 50 -3.84 -17.24 21.34
C ALA A 50 -4.31 -17.08 19.87
N MET A 51 -5.34 -17.84 19.47
CA MET A 51 -5.93 -17.74 18.13
C MET A 51 -6.61 -16.38 17.91
N GLN A 52 -7.23 -15.80 18.94
CA GLN A 52 -7.81 -14.46 18.84
C GLN A 52 -6.74 -13.38 18.65
N VAL A 53 -5.58 -13.51 19.31
CA VAL A 53 -4.42 -12.62 19.10
C VAL A 53 -3.88 -12.75 17.67
N GLU A 54 -3.70 -13.99 17.17
CA GLU A 54 -3.25 -14.23 15.80
C GLU A 54 -4.24 -13.66 14.78
N ARG A 55 -5.54 -13.89 14.97
CA ARG A 55 -6.60 -13.35 14.12
C ARG A 55 -6.60 -11.82 14.11
N ASN A 56 -6.37 -11.16 15.25
CA ASN A 56 -6.28 -9.71 15.31
C ASN A 56 -5.05 -9.18 14.58
N SER A 57 -3.92 -9.89 14.65
CA SER A 57 -2.71 -9.58 13.87
C SER A 57 -2.97 -9.71 12.37
N LEU A 58 -3.61 -10.80 11.93
CA LEU A 58 -3.98 -11.03 10.53
C LEU A 58 -4.99 -10.00 10.03
N ARG A 59 -5.97 -9.60 10.84
CA ARG A 59 -6.92 -8.51 10.50
C ARG A 59 -6.19 -7.18 10.29
N LYS A 60 -5.19 -6.86 11.11
CA LYS A 60 -4.34 -5.67 10.91
C LYS A 60 -3.53 -5.77 9.62
N GLN A 61 -2.94 -6.94 9.34
CA GLN A 61 -2.21 -7.18 8.09
C GLN A 61 -3.13 -7.08 6.86
N ILE A 62 -4.35 -7.62 6.92
CA ILE A 62 -5.37 -7.46 5.87
C ILE A 62 -5.73 -5.97 5.72
N GLY A 63 -5.89 -5.22 6.81
CA GLY A 63 -6.15 -3.78 6.75
C GLY A 63 -5.02 -3.01 6.06
N GLN A 64 -3.77 -3.38 6.33
CA GLN A 64 -2.59 -2.81 5.66
C GLN A 64 -2.53 -3.18 4.19
N VAL A 65 -2.70 -4.46 3.86
CA VAL A 65 -2.71 -4.94 2.47
C VAL A 65 -3.89 -4.35 1.71
N LEU A 66 -5.09 -4.22 2.31
CA LEU A 66 -6.22 -3.52 1.70
C LEU A 66 -5.99 -2.03 1.57
N GLY A 67 -5.29 -1.38 2.50
CA GLY A 67 -4.90 0.02 2.34
C GLY A 67 -3.97 0.22 1.15
N THR A 68 -2.99 -0.66 0.98
CA THR A 68 -2.05 -0.64 -0.15
C THR A 68 -2.68 -1.13 -1.45
N GLN A 69 -3.58 -2.11 -1.38
CA GLN A 69 -4.24 -2.72 -2.54
C GLN A 69 -5.46 -1.91 -2.99
N ARG A 70 -6.17 -1.20 -2.10
CA ARG A 70 -7.16 -0.19 -2.51
C ARG A 70 -6.52 0.91 -3.33
N LEU A 71 -5.28 1.29 -3.03
CA LEU A 71 -4.54 2.22 -3.88
C LEU A 71 -4.19 1.58 -5.23
N HIS A 72 -3.78 0.31 -5.28
CA HIS A 72 -3.50 -0.37 -6.55
C HIS A 72 -4.75 -0.72 -7.40
N GLU A 73 -5.84 -1.16 -6.78
CA GLU A 73 -7.10 -1.54 -7.44
C GLU A 73 -8.00 -0.35 -7.76
N ALA A 74 -7.87 0.77 -7.03
CA ALA A 74 -8.54 2.01 -7.39
C ALA A 74 -7.84 2.75 -8.53
N ALA A 75 -7.13 2.06 -9.44
CA ALA A 75 -6.65 2.59 -10.72
C ALA A 75 -7.73 3.41 -11.46
N GLU A 76 -9.02 3.07 -11.27
CA GLU A 76 -10.18 3.79 -11.81
C GLU A 76 -10.58 5.07 -11.02
N VAL A 77 -9.96 5.39 -9.89
CA VAL A 77 -10.33 6.50 -8.98
C VAL A 77 -9.14 7.43 -8.65
N TRP A 78 -7.94 7.17 -9.16
CA TRP A 78 -6.81 8.09 -8.95
C TRP A 78 -7.09 9.43 -9.64
N LYS A 79 -6.99 10.51 -8.87
CA LYS A 79 -6.91 11.85 -9.42
C LYS A 79 -5.44 12.21 -9.63
N LEU A 80 -5.13 12.80 -10.79
CA LEU A 80 -3.80 13.38 -11.00
C LEU A 80 -3.55 14.47 -9.95
N GLY A 81 -2.32 14.56 -9.46
CA GLY A 81 -1.96 15.54 -8.44
C GLY A 81 -0.96 15.03 -7.43
N VAL A 82 -0.95 15.69 -6.28
CA VAL A 82 0.09 15.53 -5.27
C VAL A 82 -0.38 14.60 -4.15
N TYR A 83 0.47 13.65 -3.78
CA TYR A 83 0.23 12.68 -2.71
C TYR A 83 1.41 12.66 -1.74
N ASP A 84 1.15 12.37 -0.47
CA ASP A 84 2.20 11.98 0.47
C ASP A 84 2.40 10.46 0.38
N TYR A 85 3.57 10.04 -0.06
CA TYR A 85 3.95 8.64 -0.21
C TYR A 85 4.84 8.20 0.95
N ARG A 86 4.45 7.12 1.62
CA ARG A 86 5.25 6.47 2.67
C ARG A 86 5.66 5.07 2.22
N ARG A 87 6.98 4.83 2.16
CA ARG A 87 7.54 3.52 1.80
C ARG A 87 7.23 2.47 2.88
N VAL A 88 7.04 1.22 2.48
CA VAL A 88 6.81 0.08 3.40
C VAL A 88 7.96 -0.11 4.40
N VAL A 89 9.20 0.15 3.98
CA VAL A 89 10.40 -0.01 4.83
C VAL A 89 10.54 1.07 5.91
N GLY A 90 9.55 1.96 6.05
CA GLY A 90 9.58 3.09 6.97
C GLY A 90 10.24 4.32 6.37
N GLY A 91 10.29 5.39 7.18
CA GLY A 91 10.78 6.71 6.79
C GLY A 91 9.69 7.77 6.79
N ASP A 92 10.12 9.02 6.69
CA ASP A 92 9.21 10.16 6.60
C ASP A 92 8.40 10.10 5.29
N PRO A 93 7.11 10.48 5.32
CA PRO A 93 6.33 10.60 4.11
C PRO A 93 6.98 11.63 3.17
N VAL A 94 7.06 11.28 1.89
CA VAL A 94 7.62 12.15 0.85
C VAL A 94 6.53 12.56 -0.12
N ARG A 95 6.56 13.82 -0.52
CA ARG A 95 5.62 14.35 -1.49
C ARG A 95 5.95 13.85 -2.88
N VAL A 96 4.98 13.22 -3.55
CA VAL A 96 5.13 12.65 -4.90
C VAL A 96 4.05 13.18 -5.83
N HIS A 97 4.42 13.38 -7.09
CA HIS A 97 3.51 13.86 -8.13
C HIS A 97 3.03 12.70 -8.97
N VAL A 98 1.73 12.44 -8.95
CA VAL A 98 1.07 11.39 -9.72
C VAL A 98 0.56 11.98 -11.03
N THR A 99 1.06 11.43 -12.14
CA THR A 99 0.79 11.87 -13.52
C THR A 99 0.35 10.69 -14.39
N GLN A 100 -0.30 10.98 -15.51
CA GLN A 100 -0.62 10.01 -16.54
C GLN A 100 0.64 9.72 -17.37
N GLY A 101 1.08 8.47 -17.40
CA GLY A 101 2.18 7.99 -18.25
C GLY A 101 1.68 7.13 -19.42
N PRO A 102 2.60 6.72 -20.33
CA PRO A 102 2.25 5.90 -21.51
C PRO A 102 1.72 4.51 -21.17
N LEU A 103 2.02 4.01 -19.98
CA LEU A 103 1.77 2.64 -19.53
C LEU A 103 0.92 2.60 -18.25
N GLY A 104 0.16 3.67 -17.99
CA GLY A 104 -0.61 3.86 -16.77
C GLY A 104 -0.11 5.02 -15.92
N LEU A 105 -0.52 5.05 -14.65
CA LEU A 105 -0.13 6.12 -13.74
C LEU A 105 1.30 5.97 -13.26
N GLN A 106 1.99 7.11 -13.18
CA GLN A 106 3.38 7.19 -12.75
C GLN A 106 3.55 8.26 -11.67
N ALA A 107 4.45 8.01 -10.73
CA ALA A 107 4.80 8.93 -9.66
C ALA A 107 6.26 9.37 -9.79
N LEU A 108 6.50 10.68 -9.69
CA LEU A 108 7.85 11.23 -9.56
C LEU A 108 8.22 11.33 -8.09
N LEU A 109 9.22 10.56 -7.67
CA LEU A 109 9.75 10.62 -6.30
C LEU A 109 10.81 11.72 -6.20
N PRO A 110 10.89 12.41 -5.04
CA PRO A 110 11.93 13.41 -4.82
C PRO A 110 13.32 12.75 -4.90
N GLY A 111 14.21 13.38 -5.66
CA GLY A 111 15.57 12.89 -5.92
C GLY A 111 15.67 11.81 -7.00
N GLN A 112 14.56 11.36 -7.59
CA GLN A 112 14.58 10.55 -8.81
C GLN A 112 14.39 11.42 -10.05
N ARG A 113 15.17 11.11 -11.08
CA ARG A 113 15.09 11.79 -12.37
C ARG A 113 13.96 11.22 -13.24
N ASP A 114 13.72 9.93 -13.12
CA ASP A 114 12.74 9.21 -13.94
C ASP A 114 11.49 8.88 -13.11
N PRO A 115 10.28 9.07 -13.68
CA PRO A 115 9.04 8.69 -13.03
C PRO A 115 8.90 7.17 -12.96
N VAL A 116 8.33 6.69 -11.87
CA VAL A 116 8.16 5.27 -11.59
C VAL A 116 6.69 4.90 -11.64
N ARG A 117 6.34 3.75 -12.21
CA ARG A 117 4.95 3.30 -12.20
C ARG A 117 4.44 3.14 -10.79
N ILE A 118 3.22 3.60 -10.53
CA ILE A 118 2.62 3.51 -9.20
C ILE A 118 2.48 2.05 -8.76
N GLU A 119 2.16 1.16 -9.70
CA GLU A 119 2.07 -0.28 -9.49
C GLU A 119 3.38 -0.94 -9.03
N SER A 120 4.54 -0.34 -9.34
CA SER A 120 5.84 -0.86 -8.89
C SER A 120 6.30 -0.27 -7.57
N LEU A 121 5.56 0.69 -7.00
CA LEU A 121 5.88 1.32 -5.72
C LEU A 121 5.23 0.57 -4.56
N LYS A 122 6.07 0.12 -3.62
CA LYS A 122 5.62 -0.54 -2.38
C LYS A 122 5.52 0.48 -1.24
N GLY A 123 4.31 0.99 -1.02
CA GLY A 123 4.02 1.96 0.04
C GLY A 123 2.55 2.37 0.11
N THR A 124 2.26 3.31 1.00
CA THR A 124 0.94 3.95 1.12
C THR A 124 0.99 5.35 0.53
N PHE A 125 -0.08 5.77 -0.13
CA PHE A 125 -0.26 7.10 -0.66
C PHE A 125 -1.45 7.75 0.06
N ASP A 126 -1.21 8.91 0.66
CA ASP A 126 -2.22 9.72 1.33
C ASP A 126 -2.49 10.97 0.47
N GLY A 127 -3.73 11.13 -0.01
CA GLY A 127 -4.10 12.22 -0.92
C GLY A 127 -5.35 11.93 -1.77
N PRO A 128 -5.66 12.76 -2.78
CA PRO A 128 -4.85 13.88 -3.28
C PRO A 128 -4.89 15.09 -2.34
N LEU A 129 -3.70 15.65 -2.07
CA LEU A 129 -3.53 16.84 -1.21
C LEU A 129 -3.77 18.16 -1.97
N GLY A 130 -3.93 18.08 -3.29
CA GLY A 130 -4.26 19.17 -4.18
C GLY A 130 -4.31 18.69 -5.64
N ALA A 131 -5.15 19.33 -6.46
CA ALA A 131 -5.03 19.25 -7.90
C ALA A 131 -3.79 20.07 -8.31
N ASP A 132 -3.05 19.55 -9.28
CA ASP A 132 -1.83 20.10 -9.87
C ASP A 132 -1.82 21.65 -9.94
N ASP A 133 -1.15 22.32 -8.99
CA ASP A 133 -0.73 23.74 -9.13
C ASP A 133 0.61 23.82 -9.87
N GLY A 134 0.78 22.98 -10.91
CA GLY A 134 1.89 22.99 -11.83
C GLY A 134 3.26 22.65 -11.21
N PRO A 135 4.27 22.38 -12.08
CA PRO A 135 5.59 22.00 -11.62
C PRO A 135 6.22 23.13 -10.78
N PRO A 136 6.98 22.81 -9.72
CA PRO A 136 7.69 23.80 -8.94
C PRO A 136 8.58 24.62 -9.88
N ALA A 137 8.58 25.94 -9.69
CA ALA A 137 9.27 26.91 -10.56
C ALA A 137 10.76 26.59 -10.82
N ALA A 138 11.37 25.73 -10.01
CA ALA A 138 12.75 25.27 -10.13
C ALA A 138 13.06 24.45 -11.41
N GLU A 139 12.08 23.84 -12.08
CA GLU A 139 12.32 23.09 -13.34
C GLU A 139 11.99 23.90 -14.61
N ARG A 140 11.35 25.08 -14.48
CA ARG A 140 11.03 25.93 -15.63
C ARG A 140 12.25 26.62 -16.23
N GLU A 141 13.32 26.84 -15.45
CA GLU A 141 14.54 27.47 -15.96
C GLU A 141 15.35 26.55 -16.89
N ALA A 142 15.28 25.22 -16.72
CA ALA A 142 16.00 24.28 -17.58
C ALA A 142 15.37 24.16 -18.99
N VAL A 143 14.04 24.30 -19.11
CA VAL A 143 13.34 24.23 -20.41
C VAL A 143 13.45 25.55 -21.18
N ALA A 144 13.44 26.69 -20.49
CA ALA A 144 13.57 28.01 -21.13
C ALA A 144 14.99 28.31 -21.63
N GLN A 145 16.03 27.74 -21.01
CA GLN A 145 17.42 27.93 -21.44
C GLN A 145 17.78 27.11 -22.69
N ASN A 146 17.17 25.94 -22.91
CA ASN A 146 17.39 25.16 -24.15
C ASN A 146 16.70 25.77 -25.39
N ALA A 147 15.75 26.69 -25.22
CA ALA A 147 15.11 27.41 -26.33
C ALA A 147 15.90 28.66 -26.80
N ARG A 148 16.97 29.06 -26.09
CA ARG A 148 17.79 30.23 -26.44
C ARG A 148 19.23 29.83 -26.70
N THR A 149 19.47 29.14 -27.82
CA THR A 149 20.79 29.16 -28.47
C THR A 149 20.63 29.52 -29.95
N PRO A 150 21.32 30.57 -30.46
CA PRO A 150 20.97 31.25 -31.70
C PRO A 150 21.60 30.57 -32.93
N ALA A 151 20.77 30.09 -33.87
CA ALA A 151 21.25 29.66 -35.18
C ALA A 151 21.34 30.86 -36.15
N ARG A 152 22.50 31.50 -36.04
CA ARG A 152 23.21 32.35 -36.98
C ARG A 152 22.91 32.07 -38.47
N GLN A 153 22.48 33.12 -39.17
CA GLN A 153 22.76 33.50 -40.58
C GLN A 153 22.54 32.48 -41.71
N ARG A 154 21.74 32.88 -42.71
CA ARG A 154 22.17 32.96 -44.13
C ARG A 154 21.18 33.77 -45.00
N LYS A 155 21.61 34.97 -45.41
CA LYS A 155 21.23 35.61 -46.70
C LYS A 155 22.11 34.99 -47.81
N PRO A 156 21.74 34.96 -49.12
CA PRO A 156 21.47 36.14 -50.00
C PRO A 156 20.26 35.93 -50.97
N LYS A 157 19.52 36.92 -51.53
CA LYS A 157 19.78 38.06 -52.47
C LYS A 157 20.23 37.61 -53.88
N PRO A 158 19.84 38.26 -55.01
CA PRO A 158 18.85 39.32 -55.26
C PRO A 158 17.54 38.86 -55.92
#